data_AF-A0A535XHW0-F1
#
_entry.id   AF-A0A535XHW0-F1
#
_cell.length_a   1.000
_cell.length_b   1.000
_cell.length_c   1.000
_cell.angle_alpha   90.00
_cell.angle_beta   90.00
_cell.angle_gamma   90.00
#
_symmetry.space_group_name_H-M   'P 1'
#
loop_
_entity.id
_entity.type
_entity.pdbx_description
1 polymer ?
#
loop_
_entity_poly.entity_id
_entity_poly.type
_entity_poly.pdbx_seq_one_letter_code
_entity_poly.pdbx_strand_id
1 'polypeptide(L)'
;MLAIGAAGAIGVFGSQVLGMNTHGKGETAAYIALVLVGAPAWALAWWPAQRRLTDDERRSLPRRGYLYLAILGGVLGVLVFGSAALYRLLNAALAGDFPISTWHDIWHFTVDGTVSAAAFLFHLTAVRADRSAQLPTVAQHSLTVLVRASDATAARARLAHALEGQADIAIR
;
A
#
# COMPACT_ATOMS: atom_id res chain seq x y z
N MET A 1 4.81 13.82 7.35
CA MET A 1 5.24 14.24 8.71
C MET A 1 5.51 13.05 9.60
N LEU A 2 4.53 12.17 9.88
CA LEU A 2 4.77 10.94 10.66
C LEU A 2 5.92 10.07 10.10
N ALA A 3 5.88 9.75 8.80
CA ALA A 3 6.90 8.93 8.15
C ALA A 3 8.33 9.50 8.35
N ILE A 4 8.49 10.82 8.15
CA ILE A 4 9.76 11.53 8.34
C ILE A 4 10.20 11.45 9.81
N GLY A 5 9.28 11.67 10.76
CA GLY A 5 9.58 11.55 12.18
C GLY A 5 10.00 10.14 12.58
N ALA A 6 9.31 9.12 12.07
CA ALA A 6 9.60 7.72 12.37
C ALA A 6 10.97 7.31 11.81
N ALA A 7 11.23 7.66 10.54
CA ALA A 7 12.51 7.45 9.89
C ALA A 7 13.66 8.10 10.68
N GLY A 8 13.54 9.39 11.00
CA GLY A 8 14.55 10.12 11.76
C GLY A 8 14.75 9.59 13.19
N ALA A 9 13.68 9.24 13.90
CA ALA A 9 13.78 8.71 15.27
C ALA A 9 14.49 7.34 15.30
N ILE A 10 14.16 6.45 14.36
CA ILE A 10 14.82 5.14 14.22
C ILE A 10 16.27 5.34 13.73
N GLY A 11 16.50 6.28 12.80
CA GLY A 11 17.83 6.68 12.34
C GLY A 11 18.73 7.09 13.50
N VAL A 12 18.26 7.99 14.37
CA VAL A 12 18.99 8.42 15.57
C VAL A 12 19.35 7.25 16.47
N PHE A 13 18.42 6.31 16.70
CA PHE A 13 18.69 5.14 17.52
C PHE A 13 19.84 4.29 16.96
N GLY A 14 19.86 3.99 15.66
CA GLY A 14 20.97 3.25 15.06
C GLY A 14 22.28 4.02 15.06
N SER A 15 22.24 5.34 14.84
CA SER A 15 23.41 6.23 15.00
C SER A 15 24.02 6.12 16.41
N GLN A 16 23.19 6.06 17.45
CA GLN A 16 23.64 5.89 18.83
C GLN A 16 24.21 4.49 19.09
N VAL A 17 23.55 3.43 18.60
CA VAL A 17 24.02 2.04 18.76
C VAL A 17 25.38 1.81 18.08
N LEU A 18 25.60 2.42 16.91
CA LEU A 18 26.86 2.35 16.18
C LEU A 18 27.96 3.27 16.76
N GLY A 19 27.69 4.00 17.85
CA GLY A 19 28.65 4.93 18.45
C GLY A 19 28.93 6.18 17.61
N MET A 20 28.11 6.47 16.60
CA MET A 20 28.27 7.59 15.68
C MET A 20 27.10 8.56 15.81
N ASN A 21 27.07 9.32 16.90
CA ASN A 21 26.01 10.29 17.09
C ASN A 21 26.21 11.52 16.19
N THR A 22 25.66 11.43 14.98
CA THR A 22 25.66 12.49 13.97
C THR A 22 24.51 13.49 14.16
N HIS A 23 23.61 13.27 15.12
CA HIS A 23 22.38 14.06 15.27
C HIS A 23 22.44 15.01 16.46
N GLY A 24 22.00 16.25 16.24
CA GLY A 24 21.86 17.23 17.30
C GLY A 24 20.70 16.90 18.26
N LYS A 25 20.76 17.42 19.49
CA LYS A 25 19.64 17.29 20.46
C LYS A 25 18.34 17.89 19.92
N GLY A 26 18.42 19.04 19.23
CA GLY A 26 17.26 19.70 18.64
C GLY A 26 16.62 18.91 17.49
N GLU A 27 17.44 18.34 16.62
CA GLU A 27 17.00 17.47 15.52
C GLU A 27 16.32 16.20 16.05
N THR A 28 16.94 15.55 17.04
CA THR A 28 16.37 14.39 17.74
C THR A 28 15.02 14.72 18.35
N ALA A 29 14.92 15.85 19.06
CA ALA A 29 13.67 16.31 19.64
C ALA A 29 12.59 16.57 18.57
N ALA A 30 12.97 17.10 17.41
CA ALA A 30 12.05 17.32 16.29
C ALA A 30 11.50 16.00 15.73
N TYR A 31 12.33 14.98 15.52
CA TYR A 31 11.86 13.67 15.07
C TYR A 31 10.90 13.02 16.07
N ILE A 32 11.24 13.07 17.35
CA ILE A 32 10.36 12.56 18.42
C ILE A 32 9.03 13.33 18.42
N ALA A 33 9.06 14.65 18.34
CA ALA A 33 7.85 15.48 18.27
C ALA A 33 6.99 15.13 17.04
N LEU A 34 7.60 14.93 15.87
CA LEU A 34 6.90 14.51 14.66
C LEU A 34 6.22 13.14 14.81
N VAL A 35 6.81 12.20 15.54
CA VAL A 35 6.16 10.93 15.86
C VAL A 35 5.02 11.14 16.84
N LEU A 36 5.30 11.79 17.97
CA LEU A 36 4.34 11.98 19.07
C LEU A 36 3.10 12.79 18.67
N VAL A 37 3.27 13.79 17.81
CA VAL A 37 2.17 14.65 17.33
C VAL A 37 1.64 14.15 15.99
N GLY A 38 2.51 13.75 15.07
CA GLY A 38 2.13 13.35 13.72
C GLY A 38 1.38 12.02 13.69
N ALA A 39 1.71 11.06 14.56
CA ALA A 39 0.98 9.79 14.64
C ALA A 39 -0.48 9.97 15.03
N PRO A 40 -0.82 10.61 16.17
CA PRO A 40 -2.21 10.82 16.54
C PRO A 40 -2.93 11.75 15.55
N ALA A 41 -2.27 12.81 15.06
CA ALA A 41 -2.89 13.71 14.09
C ALA A 41 -3.31 12.96 12.80
N TRP A 42 -2.42 12.11 12.27
CA TRP A 42 -2.72 11.30 11.10
C TRP A 42 -3.82 10.26 11.39
N ALA A 43 -3.71 9.54 12.51
CA ALA A 43 -4.68 8.54 12.94
C ALA A 43 -6.10 9.11 13.10
N LEU A 44 -6.22 10.24 13.78
CA LEU A 44 -7.49 10.93 14.04
C LEU A 44 -8.09 11.54 12.77
N ALA A 45 -7.26 11.90 11.78
CA ALA A 45 -7.76 12.34 10.47
C ALA A 45 -8.20 11.14 9.60
N TRP A 46 -7.39 10.07 9.56
CA TRP A 46 -7.56 8.99 8.60
C TRP A 46 -8.65 7.99 8.99
N TRP A 47 -8.65 7.45 10.21
CA TRP A 47 -9.55 6.36 10.57
C TRP A 47 -11.03 6.76 10.58
N PRO A 48 -11.43 7.91 11.16
CA PRO A 48 -12.82 8.36 11.08
C PRO A 48 -13.26 8.58 9.63
N ALA A 49 -12.39 9.15 8.78
CA ALA A 49 -12.68 9.34 7.36
C ALA A 49 -12.91 8.00 6.63
N GLN A 50 -12.09 6.98 6.90
CA GLN A 50 -12.29 5.65 6.31
C GLN A 50 -13.57 4.95 6.81
N ARG A 51 -13.93 5.12 8.09
CA ARG A 51 -15.14 4.51 8.66
C ARG A 51 -16.44 5.09 8.10
N ARG A 52 -16.43 6.35 7.68
CA ARG A 52 -17.60 7.08 7.15
C ARG A 52 -17.61 7.16 5.63
N LEU A 53 -16.70 6.43 4.97
CA LEU A 53 -16.45 6.58 3.54
C LEU A 53 -17.62 6.04 2.70
N THR A 54 -18.23 6.94 1.94
CA THR A 54 -19.33 6.67 1.00
C THR A 54 -18.82 6.19 -0.36
N ASP A 55 -19.70 5.59 -1.17
CA ASP A 55 -19.33 5.10 -2.50
C ASP A 55 -18.94 6.23 -3.46
N ASP A 56 -19.62 7.37 -3.39
CA ASP A 56 -19.29 8.56 -4.18
C ASP A 56 -17.89 9.10 -3.83
N GLU A 57 -17.55 9.16 -2.54
CA GLU A 57 -16.21 9.57 -2.08
C GLU A 57 -15.13 8.58 -2.52
N ARG A 58 -15.41 7.27 -2.54
CA ARG A 58 -14.48 6.25 -3.06
C ARG A 58 -14.18 6.47 -4.54
N ARG A 59 -15.16 6.94 -5.32
CA ARG A 59 -15.05 7.22 -6.76
C ARG A 59 -14.51 8.62 -7.05
N SER A 60 -14.47 9.49 -6.05
CA SER A 60 -14.06 10.88 -6.21
C SER A 60 -12.62 11.03 -6.74
N LEU A 61 -12.45 11.95 -7.69
CA LEU A 61 -11.13 12.29 -8.25
C LEU A 61 -10.12 12.77 -7.19
N PRO A 62 -10.49 13.64 -6.22
CA PRO A 62 -9.54 14.12 -5.21
C PRO A 62 -8.94 12.99 -4.38
N ARG A 63 -9.77 12.04 -3.93
CA ARG A 63 -9.30 10.91 -3.12
C ARG A 63 -8.38 10.00 -3.93
N ARG A 64 -8.74 9.72 -5.19
CA ARG A 64 -7.92 8.94 -6.11
C ARG A 64 -6.57 9.61 -6.38
N GLY A 65 -6.58 10.92 -6.62
CA GLY A 65 -5.38 11.72 -6.80
C GLY A 65 -4.46 11.66 -5.58
N TYR A 66 -5.00 11.90 -4.39
CA TYR A 66 -4.26 11.78 -3.12
C TYR A 66 -3.59 10.40 -2.97
N LEU A 67 -4.34 9.31 -3.14
CA LEU A 67 -3.80 7.96 -2.96
C LEU A 67 -2.70 7.63 -3.95
N TYR A 68 -2.84 8.02 -5.23
CA TYR A 68 -1.80 7.77 -6.21
C TYR A 68 -0.57 8.63 -5.99
N LEU A 69 -0.71 9.89 -5.56
CA LEU A 69 0.44 10.72 -5.16
C LEU A 69 1.17 10.13 -3.95
N ALA A 70 0.43 9.62 -2.96
CA ALA A 70 1.03 8.95 -1.80
C ALA A 70 1.75 7.66 -2.18
N ILE A 71 1.16 6.85 -3.06
CA ILE A 71 1.80 5.64 -3.63
C ILE A 71 3.07 6.03 -4.40
N LEU A 72 2.99 7.04 -5.26
CA LEU A 72 4.14 7.53 -6.03
C LEU A 72 5.26 7.96 -5.09
N GLY A 73 4.95 8.75 -4.05
CA GLY A 73 5.93 9.16 -3.04
C GLY A 73 6.60 7.97 -2.35
N GLY A 74 5.82 6.95 -1.96
CA GLY A 74 6.36 5.72 -1.38
C GLY A 74 7.26 4.95 -2.34
N VAL A 75 6.87 4.80 -3.61
CA VAL A 75 7.69 4.14 -4.64
C VAL A 75 8.98 4.90 -4.88
N LEU A 76 8.92 6.22 -5.04
CA LEU A 76 10.10 7.06 -5.22
C LEU A 76 11.04 6.95 -4.01
N GLY A 77 10.51 6.94 -2.79
CA GLY A 77 11.30 6.71 -1.59
C GLY A 77 12.01 5.35 -1.61
N VAL A 78 11.30 4.27 -1.89
CA VAL A 78 11.90 2.92 -1.99
C VAL A 78 13.00 2.88 -3.05
N LEU A 79 12.79 3.52 -4.22
CA LEU A 79 13.78 3.57 -5.28
C LEU A 79 15.01 4.38 -4.87
N VAL A 80 14.82 5.57 -4.30
CA VAL A 80 15.92 6.45 -3.89
C VAL A 80 16.76 5.80 -2.79
N PHE A 81 16.13 5.37 -1.71
CA PHE A 81 16.86 4.80 -0.58
C PHE A 81 17.40 3.40 -0.89
N GLY A 82 16.63 2.58 -1.63
CA GLY A 82 17.09 1.27 -2.09
C GLY A 82 18.31 1.36 -3.02
N SER A 83 18.30 2.31 -3.96
CA SER A 83 19.46 2.53 -4.84
C SER A 83 20.67 3.10 -4.09
N ALA A 84 20.47 4.00 -3.13
CA ALA A 84 21.55 4.51 -2.28
C ALA A 84 22.18 3.41 -1.40
N ALA A 85 21.36 2.57 -0.77
CA ALA A 85 21.83 1.41 0.01
C ALA A 85 22.61 0.43 -0.87
N LEU A 86 22.06 0.09 -2.04
CA LEU A 86 22.72 -0.81 -2.99
C LEU A 86 24.05 -0.25 -3.48
N TYR A 87 24.08 1.03 -3.85
CA TYR A 87 25.30 1.71 -4.28
C TYR A 87 26.38 1.65 -3.19
N ARG A 88 26.02 1.96 -1.94
CA ARG A 88 26.96 1.95 -0.81
C ARG A 88 27.50 0.55 -0.52
N LEU A 89 26.63 -0.45 -0.57
CA LEU A 89 26.99 -1.86 -0.40
C LEU A 89 27.95 -2.33 -1.49
N LEU A 90 27.64 -2.04 -2.76
CA LEU A 90 28.49 -2.43 -3.89
C LEU A 90 29.87 -1.75 -3.80
N ASN A 91 29.91 -0.46 -3.46
CA ASN A 91 31.17 0.27 -3.35
C ASN A 91 32.07 -0.32 -2.25
N ALA A 92 31.51 -0.65 -1.07
CA ALA A 92 32.25 -1.27 0.02
C ALA A 92 32.73 -2.69 -0.34
N ALA A 93 31.86 -3.48 -0.97
CA ALA A 93 32.22 -4.83 -1.42
C ALA A 93 33.36 -4.82 -2.46
N LEU A 94 33.31 -3.89 -3.43
CA LEU A 94 34.34 -3.74 -4.44
C LEU A 94 35.66 -3.20 -3.86
N ALA A 95 35.59 -2.32 -2.86
CA ALA A 95 36.76 -1.83 -2.13
C ALA A 95 37.37 -2.90 -1.20
N GLY A 96 36.61 -3.95 -0.85
CA GLY A 96 37.03 -4.99 0.09
C GLY A 96 37.07 -4.51 1.55
N ASP A 97 36.42 -3.39 1.86
CA ASP A 97 36.41 -2.79 3.20
C ASP A 97 35.02 -2.25 3.55
N PHE A 98 34.64 -2.45 4.82
CA PHE A 98 33.34 -2.09 5.38
C PHE A 98 33.52 -1.19 6.60
N PRO A 99 33.90 0.09 6.39
CA PRO A 99 34.06 1.01 7.49
C PRO A 99 32.73 1.23 8.20
N ILE A 100 32.80 1.62 9.48
CA ILE A 100 31.60 1.86 10.31
C ILE A 100 30.65 2.91 9.70
N SER A 101 31.19 3.89 8.97
CA SER A 101 30.41 4.89 8.22
C SER A 101 29.53 4.25 7.13
N THR A 102 30.03 3.23 6.43
CA THR A 102 29.23 2.46 5.47
C THR A 102 28.04 1.78 6.14
N TRP A 103 28.25 1.16 7.31
CA TRP A 103 27.18 0.51 8.05
C TRP A 103 26.10 1.49 8.51
N HIS A 104 26.52 2.69 8.92
CA HIS A 104 25.59 3.76 9.30
C HIS A 104 24.79 4.30 8.13
N ASP A 105 25.41 4.52 6.98
CA ASP A 105 24.69 4.92 5.77
C ASP A 105 23.67 3.85 5.35
N ILE A 106 24.08 2.58 5.35
CA ILE A 106 23.20 1.44 5.02
C ILE A 106 22.03 1.37 6.01
N TRP A 107 22.28 1.58 7.30
CA TRP A 107 21.23 1.65 8.31
C TRP A 107 20.19 2.73 7.97
N HIS A 108 20.62 3.96 7.74
CA HIS A 108 19.72 5.09 7.41
C HIS A 108 18.91 4.80 6.15
N PHE A 109 19.56 4.39 5.07
CA PHE A 109 18.86 4.08 3.82
C PHE A 109 17.88 2.91 3.97
N THR A 110 18.21 1.91 4.79
CA THR A 110 17.32 0.77 5.03
C THR A 110 16.09 1.19 5.82
N VAL A 111 16.26 2.02 6.85
CA VAL A 111 15.16 2.58 7.65
C VAL A 111 14.25 3.44 6.77
N ASP A 112 14.83 4.38 6.00
CA ASP A 112 14.09 5.28 5.13
C ASP A 112 13.34 4.53 4.01
N GLY A 113 14.01 3.53 3.42
CA GLY A 113 13.42 2.63 2.44
C GLY A 113 12.26 1.82 3.02
N THR A 114 12.42 1.30 4.24
CA THR A 114 11.38 0.52 4.94
C THR A 114 10.16 1.37 5.27
N VAL A 115 10.36 2.59 5.76
CA VAL A 115 9.26 3.53 6.04
C VAL A 115 8.54 3.91 4.75
N SER A 116 9.28 4.14 3.66
CA SER A 116 8.71 4.40 2.34
C SER A 116 7.90 3.21 1.81
N ALA A 117 8.41 1.98 1.98
CA ALA A 117 7.70 0.76 1.60
C ALA A 117 6.43 0.56 2.44
N ALA A 118 6.48 0.81 3.75
CA ALA A 118 5.32 0.74 4.62
C ALA A 118 4.24 1.75 4.21
N ALA A 119 4.63 2.99 3.91
CA ALA A 119 3.73 4.01 3.40
C ALA A 119 3.11 3.59 2.04
N PHE A 120 3.93 3.10 1.10
CA PHE A 120 3.45 2.58 -0.17
C PHE A 120 2.41 1.46 0.02
N LEU A 121 2.74 0.44 0.81
CA LEU A 121 1.87 -0.71 1.05
C LEU A 121 0.56 -0.30 1.71
N PHE A 122 0.62 0.59 2.70
CA PHE A 122 -0.56 1.12 3.36
C PHE A 122 -1.53 1.82 2.38
N HIS A 123 -1.02 2.68 1.50
CA HIS A 123 -1.90 3.37 0.54
C HIS A 123 -2.36 2.42 -0.58
N LEU A 124 -1.55 1.42 -0.94
CA LEU A 124 -1.93 0.38 -1.88
C LEU A 124 -3.09 -0.47 -1.36
N THR A 125 -3.08 -0.85 -0.07
CA THR A 125 -4.21 -1.59 0.52
C THR A 125 -5.48 -0.74 0.54
N ALA A 126 -5.37 0.57 0.77
CA ALA A 126 -6.51 1.48 0.66
C ALA A 126 -7.10 1.49 -0.77
N VAL A 127 -6.27 1.68 -1.80
CA VAL A 127 -6.72 1.62 -3.21
C VAL A 127 -7.38 0.28 -3.55
N ARG A 128 -6.80 -0.83 -3.07
CA ARG A 128 -7.36 -2.18 -3.29
C ARG A 128 -8.72 -2.33 -2.61
N ALA A 129 -8.87 -1.83 -1.38
CA ALA A 129 -10.13 -1.84 -0.66
C ALA A 129 -11.20 -1.04 -1.41
N ASP A 130 -10.87 0.15 -1.92
CA ASP A 130 -11.84 0.95 -2.68
C ASP A 130 -12.29 0.29 -3.97
N ARG A 131 -11.34 -0.31 -4.70
CA ARG A 131 -11.67 -1.06 -5.92
C ARG A 131 -12.55 -2.27 -5.61
N SER A 132 -12.26 -3.01 -4.53
CA SER A 132 -13.06 -4.17 -4.13
C SER A 132 -14.49 -3.78 -3.74
N ALA A 133 -14.67 -2.65 -3.07
CA ALA A 133 -15.99 -2.13 -2.70
C ALA A 133 -16.76 -1.58 -3.91
N GLN A 134 -16.07 -1.20 -4.98
CA GLN A 134 -16.67 -0.69 -6.21
C GLN A 134 -17.06 -1.77 -7.22
N LEU A 135 -16.56 -3.00 -7.07
CA LEU A 135 -17.01 -4.11 -7.90
C LEU A 135 -18.52 -4.26 -7.70
N PRO A 136 -19.33 -4.28 -8.78
CA PRO A 136 -20.74 -4.52 -8.63
C PRO A 136 -20.91 -5.86 -7.91
N THR A 137 -21.63 -5.85 -6.78
CA THR A 137 -22.12 -7.09 -6.19
C THR A 137 -23.11 -7.67 -7.20
N VAL A 138 -22.63 -8.45 -8.16
CA VAL A 138 -23.49 -9.21 -9.06
C VAL A 138 -24.11 -10.29 -8.18
N ALA A 139 -25.27 -9.96 -7.59
CA ALA A 139 -26.07 -10.92 -6.86
C ALA A 139 -26.47 -12.02 -7.87
N GLN A 140 -26.02 -13.24 -7.62
CA GLN A 140 -26.50 -14.38 -8.39
C GLN A 140 -27.94 -14.66 -7.95
N HIS A 141 -28.89 -14.47 -8.85
CA HIS A 141 -30.29 -14.77 -8.59
C HIS A 141 -30.64 -16.13 -9.21
N SER A 142 -31.11 -17.06 -8.39
CA SER A 142 -31.69 -18.31 -8.89
C SER A 142 -33.06 -18.04 -9.49
N LEU A 143 -33.29 -18.44 -10.74
CA LEU A 143 -34.57 -18.34 -11.42
C LEU A 143 -35.00 -19.72 -11.92
N THR A 144 -36.28 -20.05 -11.76
CA THR A 144 -36.85 -21.32 -12.26
C THR A 144 -37.33 -21.12 -13.70
N VAL A 145 -36.79 -21.88 -14.65
CA VAL A 145 -37.22 -21.85 -16.05
C VAL A 145 -38.07 -23.07 -16.36
N LEU A 146 -39.28 -22.85 -16.88
CA LEU A 146 -40.12 -23.92 -17.41
C LEU A 146 -39.88 -24.06 -18.92
N VAL A 147 -39.33 -25.20 -19.33
CA VAL A 147 -39.07 -25.51 -20.74
C VAL A 147 -40.04 -26.59 -21.18
N ARG A 148 -40.84 -26.29 -22.22
CA ARG A 148 -41.71 -27.29 -22.85
C ARG A 148 -40.87 -28.20 -23.75
N ALA A 149 -40.71 -29.46 -23.34
CA ALA A 149 -40.00 -30.48 -24.09
C ALA A 149 -40.58 -31.87 -23.81
N SER A 150 -40.22 -32.86 -24.63
CA SER A 150 -40.64 -34.25 -24.48
C SER A 150 -40.01 -34.94 -23.26
N ASP A 151 -38.80 -34.54 -22.87
CA ASP A 151 -38.07 -35.05 -21.72
C ASP A 151 -37.07 -34.00 -21.16
N ALA A 152 -36.40 -34.34 -20.07
CA ALA A 152 -35.44 -33.46 -19.39
C ALA A 152 -34.18 -33.17 -20.21
N THR A 153 -33.75 -34.11 -21.05
CA THR A 153 -32.54 -33.95 -21.89
C THR A 153 -32.81 -32.95 -23.02
N ALA A 154 -33.97 -33.08 -23.68
CA ALA A 154 -34.45 -32.14 -24.68
C ALA A 154 -34.72 -30.75 -24.07
N ALA A 155 -35.22 -30.68 -22.83
CA ALA A 155 -35.38 -29.41 -22.12
C ALA A 155 -34.03 -28.70 -21.88
N ARG A 156 -33.01 -29.43 -21.40
CA ARG A 156 -31.66 -28.88 -21.18
C ARG A 156 -30.99 -28.46 -22.48
N ALA A 157 -31.05 -29.27 -23.52
CA ALA A 157 -30.48 -28.95 -24.83
C ALA A 157 -31.14 -27.70 -25.44
N ARG A 158 -32.46 -27.59 -25.33
CA ARG A 158 -33.21 -26.42 -25.81
C ARG A 158 -32.88 -25.15 -25.02
N LEU A 159 -32.71 -25.26 -23.70
CA LEU A 159 -32.29 -24.14 -22.86
C LEU A 159 -30.85 -23.72 -23.18
N ALA A 160 -29.93 -24.67 -23.33
CA ALA A 160 -28.54 -24.39 -23.68
C ALA A 160 -28.42 -23.70 -25.03
N HIS A 161 -29.17 -24.15 -26.05
CA HIS A 161 -29.20 -23.50 -27.35
C HIS A 161 -29.82 -22.10 -27.31
N ALA A 162 -30.87 -21.88 -26.50
CA ALA A 162 -31.46 -20.56 -26.32
C ALA A 162 -30.53 -19.57 -25.59
N LEU A 163 -29.58 -20.08 -24.81
CA LEU A 163 -28.57 -19.29 -24.09
C LEU A 163 -27.25 -19.17 -24.84
N GLU A 164 -27.16 -19.73 -26.05
CA GLU A 164 -25.97 -19.68 -26.89
C GLU A 164 -25.66 -18.21 -27.26
N GLY A 165 -24.53 -17.69 -26.79
CA GLY A 165 -24.13 -16.29 -26.95
C GLY A 165 -24.43 -15.36 -25.76
N GLN A 166 -25.08 -15.86 -24.69
CA GLN A 166 -25.30 -15.11 -23.45
C GLN A 166 -24.20 -15.45 -22.42
N ALA A 167 -23.07 -14.75 -22.47
CA ALA A 167 -21.91 -15.03 -21.61
C ALA A 167 -22.17 -14.82 -20.10
N ASP A 168 -23.22 -14.08 -19.74
CA ASP A 168 -23.55 -13.72 -18.36
C ASP A 168 -24.56 -14.67 -17.69
N ILE A 169 -25.05 -15.70 -18.40
CA ILE A 169 -26.06 -16.64 -17.89
C ILE A 169 -25.47 -18.05 -17.83
N ALA A 170 -25.39 -18.62 -16.63
CA ALA A 170 -24.91 -19.99 -16.41
C ALA A 170 -26.05 -20.91 -15.95
N ILE A 171 -26.13 -22.12 -16.52
CA ILE A 171 -27.01 -23.20 -16.05
C ILE A 171 -26.26 -23.95 -14.94
N ARG A 172 -26.81 -24.00 -13.72
CA ARG A 172 -26.35 -24.87 -12.63
C ARG A 172 -27.31 -26.04 -12.43
#